data_AF-A0A497G9T6-F1
#
_entry.id   AF-A0A497G9T6-F1
#
_cell.length_a   1.000
_cell.length_b   1.000
_cell.length_c   1.000
_cell.angle_alpha   90.00
_cell.angle_beta   90.00
_cell.angle_gamma   90.00
#
_symmetry.space_group_name_H-M   'P 1'
#
loop_
_entity.id
_entity.type
_entity.pdbx_description
1 polymer ?
#
loop_
_entity_poly.entity_id
_entity_poly.type
_entity_poly.pdbx_seq_one_letter_code
_entity_poly.pdbx_strand_id
1 'polypeptide(L)'
;AFGTYEHDTVQIFQKLVKPGMTVIDVGAHIGFYTFLAARLVGDNGRVYAFEPNPEVYNILVRNIQINGYWEIVRAVPKGVSDEKRIVSLYVPRERSDEASFYFQESADNTRIEVETVSLDKFFADEG
;
A
#
# COMPACT_ATOMS: atom_id res chain seq x y z
N ALA A 1 -9.35 -1.60 17.81
CA ALA A 1 -9.04 -3.04 17.69
C ALA A 1 -9.08 -3.37 16.20
N PHE A 2 -8.02 -3.94 15.64
CA PHE A 2 -8.08 -4.51 14.28
C PHE A 2 -9.04 -5.70 14.35
N GLY A 3 -10.02 -5.78 13.43
CA GLY A 3 -11.10 -6.77 13.47
C GLY A 3 -10.66 -8.21 13.22
N THR A 4 -11.61 -9.09 12.89
CA THR A 4 -11.37 -10.52 12.56
C THR A 4 -10.79 -10.76 11.16
N TYR A 5 -10.41 -9.71 10.43
CA TYR A 5 -9.84 -9.83 9.09
C TYR A 5 -8.42 -10.41 9.16
N GLU A 6 -8.16 -11.47 8.38
CA GLU A 6 -6.86 -12.14 8.25
C GLU A 6 -6.13 -12.41 9.58
N HIS A 7 -6.87 -12.97 10.55
CA HIS A 7 -6.41 -13.13 11.94
C HIS A 7 -4.99 -13.71 12.07
N ASP A 8 -4.70 -14.82 11.38
CA ASP A 8 -3.41 -15.50 11.47
C ASP A 8 -2.28 -14.66 10.86
N THR A 9 -2.53 -14.03 9.71
CA THR A 9 -1.57 -13.12 9.06
C THR A 9 -1.27 -11.91 9.95
N VAL A 10 -2.30 -11.31 10.57
CA VAL A 10 -2.13 -10.21 11.52
C VAL A 10 -1.29 -10.63 12.72
N GLN A 11 -1.52 -11.81 13.28
CA GLN A 11 -0.71 -12.31 14.41
C GLN A 11 0.75 -12.50 14.02
N ILE A 12 1.03 -13.09 12.85
CA ILE A 12 2.39 -13.27 12.35
C ILE A 12 3.05 -11.91 12.14
N PHE A 13 2.34 -10.98 11.49
CA PHE A 13 2.84 -9.63 11.24
C PHE A 13 3.22 -8.90 12.53
N GLN A 14 2.36 -8.96 13.55
CA GLN A 14 2.63 -8.39 14.88
C GLN A 14 3.84 -9.02 15.58
N LYS A 15 4.13 -10.30 15.32
CA LYS A 15 5.32 -10.97 15.87
C LYS A 15 6.60 -10.58 15.13
N LEU A 16 6.52 -10.30 13.83
CA LEU A 16 7.68 -10.00 12.99
C LEU A 16 8.11 -8.53 13.08
N VAL A 17 7.17 -7.59 12.99
CA VAL A 17 7.49 -6.16 12.99
C VAL A 17 7.90 -5.70 14.38
N LYS A 18 9.03 -4.99 14.46
CA LYS A 18 9.62 -4.47 15.70
C LYS A 18 9.71 -2.93 15.66
N PRO A 19 9.75 -2.27 16.84
CA PRO A 19 10.00 -0.84 16.91
C PRO A 19 11.27 -0.44 16.17
N GLY A 20 11.23 0.70 15.47
CA GLY A 20 12.34 1.24 14.69
C GLY A 20 12.55 0.61 13.31
N MET A 21 11.76 -0.40 12.92
CA MET A 21 11.87 -0.99 11.59
C MET A 21 11.31 -0.09 10.48
N THR A 22 11.79 -0.31 9.27
CA THR A 22 11.15 0.16 8.03
C THR A 22 10.28 -0.95 7.47
N VAL A 23 9.01 -0.64 7.16
CA VAL A 23 8.06 -1.55 6.52
C VAL A 23 7.67 -0.99 5.14
N ILE A 24 7.55 -1.88 4.16
CA ILE A 24 7.05 -1.56 2.82
C ILE A 24 5.72 -2.29 2.66
N ASP A 25 4.63 -1.53 2.47
CA ASP A 25 3.28 -2.04 2.23
C ASP A 25 2.95 -1.85 0.75
N VAL A 26 2.88 -2.95 0.00
CA VAL A 26 2.69 -2.96 -1.46
C VAL A 26 1.25 -3.30 -1.79
N GLY A 27 0.52 -2.38 -2.42
CA GLY A 27 -0.93 -2.47 -2.55
C GLY A 27 -1.62 -2.09 -1.25
N ALA A 28 -1.22 -0.95 -0.68
CA ALA A 28 -1.63 -0.50 0.65
C ALA A 28 -3.15 -0.26 0.79
N HIS A 29 -3.86 -0.08 -0.32
CA HIS A 29 -5.30 0.19 -0.38
C HIS A 29 -5.67 1.34 0.58
N ILE A 30 -6.69 1.19 1.42
CA ILE A 30 -7.08 2.21 2.40
C ILE A 30 -6.25 2.20 3.71
N GLY A 31 -5.24 1.33 3.81
CA GLY A 31 -4.19 1.40 4.83
C GLY A 31 -4.28 0.42 6.00
N PHE A 32 -4.98 -0.72 5.87
CA PHE A 32 -5.10 -1.68 6.99
C PHE A 32 -3.74 -2.15 7.55
N TYR A 33 -2.87 -2.69 6.68
CA TYR A 33 -1.51 -3.10 7.07
C TYR A 33 -0.59 -1.91 7.30
N THR A 34 -0.76 -0.82 6.54
CA THR A 34 -0.04 0.45 6.74
C THR A 34 -0.17 0.95 8.19
N PHE A 35 -1.39 1.01 8.75
CA PHE A 35 -1.60 1.51 10.12
C PHE A 35 -1.19 0.50 11.19
N LEU A 36 -1.34 -0.78 10.92
CA LEU A 36 -0.80 -1.83 11.79
C LEU A 36 0.73 -1.71 11.88
N ALA A 37 1.40 -1.54 10.75
CA ALA A 37 2.84 -1.32 10.67
C ALA A 37 3.25 -0.04 11.39
N ALA A 38 2.59 1.09 11.11
CA ALA A 38 2.90 2.39 11.71
C ALA A 38 2.83 2.34 13.25
N ARG A 39 1.82 1.66 13.79
CA ARG A 39 1.69 1.42 15.23
C ARG A 39 2.83 0.58 15.80
N LEU A 40 3.27 -0.46 15.09
CA LEU A 40 4.26 -1.42 15.59
C LEU A 40 5.69 -0.89 15.48
N VAL A 41 6.02 -0.15 14.42
CA VAL A 41 7.35 0.43 14.24
C VAL A 41 7.57 1.65 15.15
N GLY A 42 6.51 2.37 15.52
CA GLY A 42 6.57 3.53 16.40
C GLY A 42 7.35 4.71 15.80
N ASP A 43 7.61 5.74 16.62
CA ASP A 43 8.09 7.05 16.17
C ASP A 43 9.48 7.04 15.51
N ASN A 44 10.29 6.02 15.80
CA ASN A 44 11.62 5.83 15.21
C ASN A 44 11.59 4.95 13.94
N GLY A 45 10.44 4.44 13.56
CA GLY A 45 10.25 3.61 12.39
C GLY A 45 9.77 4.39 11.17
N ARG A 46 9.63 3.66 10.05
CA ARG A 46 9.12 4.19 8.78
C ARG A 46 8.19 3.19 8.10
N VAL A 47 7.19 3.69 7.41
CA VAL A 47 6.32 2.88 6.56
C VAL A 47 6.20 3.53 5.19
N TYR A 48 6.47 2.78 4.13
CA TYR A 48 6.25 3.19 2.74
C TYR A 48 5.04 2.44 2.19
N ALA A 49 3.97 3.16 1.92
CA ALA A 49 2.69 2.60 1.49
C ALA A 49 2.45 2.89 0.00
N PHE A 50 2.62 1.88 -0.84
CA PHE A 50 2.47 1.97 -2.29
C PHE A 50 1.03 1.64 -2.68
N GLU A 51 0.33 2.59 -3.30
CA GLU A 51 -1.03 2.40 -3.82
C GLU A 51 -1.15 3.00 -5.23
N PRO A 52 -1.30 2.19 -6.28
CA PRO A 52 -1.37 2.67 -7.65
C PRO A 52 -2.70 3.36 -8.01
N ASN A 53 -3.83 2.98 -7.41
CA ASN A 53 -5.14 3.52 -7.77
C ASN A 53 -5.29 4.95 -7.21
N PRO A 54 -5.43 6.00 -8.04
CA PRO A 54 -5.49 7.39 -7.58
C PRO A 54 -6.64 7.69 -6.62
N GLU A 55 -7.80 7.05 -6.80
CA GLU A 55 -8.96 7.27 -5.92
C GLU A 55 -8.70 6.68 -4.53
N VAL A 56 -8.16 5.45 -4.49
CA VAL A 56 -7.82 4.75 -3.25
C VAL A 56 -6.63 5.42 -2.56
N TYR A 57 -5.64 5.87 -3.32
CA TYR A 57 -4.50 6.63 -2.83
C TYR A 57 -4.94 7.91 -2.10
N ASN A 58 -5.92 8.65 -2.63
CA ASN A 58 -6.44 9.84 -1.96
C ASN A 58 -7.13 9.49 -0.62
N ILE A 59 -7.81 8.35 -0.55
CA ILE A 59 -8.39 7.83 0.71
C ILE A 59 -7.28 7.46 1.68
N LEU A 60 -6.23 6.76 1.22
CA LEU A 60 -5.07 6.40 2.02
C LEU A 60 -4.40 7.63 2.64
N VAL A 61 -4.11 8.66 1.84
CA VAL A 61 -3.51 9.91 2.32
C VAL A 61 -4.37 10.57 3.39
N ARG A 62 -5.69 10.64 3.17
CA ARG A 62 -6.62 11.17 4.17
C ARG A 62 -6.62 10.33 5.45
N ASN A 63 -6.60 9.01 5.34
CA ASN A 63 -6.57 8.11 6.49
C ASN A 63 -5.26 8.25 7.27
N ILE A 64 -4.12 8.43 6.60
CA ILE A 64 -2.82 8.71 7.24
C ILE A 64 -2.91 9.98 8.08
N GLN A 65 -3.50 11.05 7.55
CA GLN A 65 -3.69 12.31 8.27
C GLN A 65 -4.61 12.14 9.49
N ILE A 66 -5.78 11.52 9.31
CA ILE A 66 -6.76 11.33 10.39
C ILE A 66 -6.21 10.46 11.53
N ASN A 67 -5.37 9.48 11.22
CA ASN A 67 -4.83 8.55 12.21
C ASN A 67 -3.53 9.03 12.89
N GLY A 68 -3.00 10.22 12.57
CA GLY A 68 -1.82 10.72 13.27
C GLY A 68 -0.47 10.25 12.71
N TYR A 69 -0.45 9.57 11.56
CA TYR A 69 0.73 8.85 11.10
C TYR A 69 1.54 9.56 10.00
N TRP A 70 1.26 10.84 9.73
CA TRP A 70 1.90 11.59 8.63
C TRP A 70 3.43 11.75 8.78
N GLU A 71 3.98 11.62 9.99
CA GLU A 71 5.43 11.68 10.22
C GLU A 71 6.14 10.33 10.03
N ILE A 72 5.39 9.23 10.06
CA ILE A 72 5.91 7.85 10.03
C ILE A 72 5.61 7.17 8.70
N VAL A 73 4.45 7.47 8.11
CA VAL A 73 3.96 6.85 6.87
C VAL A 73 4.14 7.78 5.69
N ARG A 74 4.83 7.30 4.65
CA ARG A 74 4.89 7.92 3.33
C ARG A 74 4.03 7.13 2.35
N ALA A 75 2.98 7.75 1.85
CA ALA A 75 2.20 7.21 0.73
C ALA A 75 2.93 7.46 -0.60
N VAL A 76 2.90 6.47 -1.50
CA VAL A 76 3.51 6.52 -2.82
C VAL A 76 2.47 6.13 -3.88
N PRO A 77 2.09 7.03 -4.81
CA PRO A 77 1.02 6.79 -5.80
C PRO A 77 1.54 5.97 -6.99
N LYS A 78 2.13 4.79 -6.71
CA LYS A 78 2.78 3.95 -7.71
C LYS A 78 2.54 2.47 -7.40
N GLY A 79 2.46 1.67 -8.46
CA GLY A 79 2.60 0.23 -8.37
C GLY A 79 4.04 -0.19 -8.16
N VAL A 80 4.26 -1.34 -7.53
CA VAL A 80 5.59 -1.95 -7.46
C VAL A 80 5.72 -3.00 -8.57
N SER A 81 6.80 -2.92 -9.34
CA SER A 81 7.13 -3.81 -10.46
C SER A 81 8.65 -3.97 -10.57
N ASP A 82 9.12 -4.83 -11.47
CA ASP A 82 10.55 -4.99 -11.75
C ASP A 82 11.16 -3.80 -12.50
N GLU A 83 10.32 -2.95 -13.10
CA GLU A 83 10.77 -1.76 -13.81
C GLU A 83 9.78 -0.60 -13.74
N LYS A 84 10.22 0.59 -14.18
CA LYS A 84 9.39 1.79 -14.27
C LYS A 84 8.63 1.76 -15.61
N ARG A 85 7.32 1.55 -15.55
CA ARG A 85 6.41 1.55 -16.71
C ARG A 85 5.09 2.21 -16.37
N ILE A 86 4.36 2.64 -17.40
CA ILE A 86 2.92 2.87 -17.31
C ILE A 86 2.23 1.54 -17.64
N VAL A 87 1.38 1.06 -16.75
CA VAL A 87 0.64 -0.20 -16.91
C VAL A 87 -0.85 0.03 -16.68
N SER A 88 -1.68 -0.84 -17.25
CA SER A 88 -3.11 -0.86 -16.95
C SER A 88 -3.35 -1.60 -15.63
N LEU A 89 -3.94 -0.91 -14.66
CA LEU A 89 -4.56 -1.52 -13.50
C LEU A 89 -6.03 -1.82 -13.83
N TYR A 90 -6.42 -3.07 -13.62
CA TYR A 90 -7.79 -3.55 -13.80
C TYR A 90 -8.50 -3.47 -12.45
N VAL A 91 -9.53 -2.63 -12.37
CA VAL A 91 -10.30 -2.38 -11.14
C VAL A 91 -11.71 -2.90 -11.33
N PRO A 92 -12.13 -3.94 -10.58
CA PRO A 92 -13.51 -4.39 -10.59
C PRO A 92 -14.46 -3.30 -10.13
N ARG A 93 -15.56 -3.08 -10.87
CA ARG A 93 -16.57 -2.04 -10.58
C ARG A 93 -17.14 -2.09 -9.16
N GLU A 94 -17.27 -3.27 -8.58
CA GLU A 94 -17.87 -3.47 -7.26
C GLU A 94 -16.84 -3.63 -6.12
N ARG A 95 -15.57 -3.88 -6.45
CA ARG A 95 -14.53 -4.30 -5.50
C ARG A 95 -13.16 -3.75 -5.87
N SER A 96 -12.83 -2.58 -5.34
CA SER A 96 -11.54 -1.94 -5.60
C SER A 96 -10.36 -2.63 -4.90
N ASP A 97 -10.63 -3.48 -3.91
CA ASP A 97 -9.67 -4.31 -3.17
C ASP A 97 -9.10 -5.48 -4.00
N GLU A 98 -9.72 -5.81 -5.13
CA GLU A 98 -9.29 -6.89 -6.03
C GLU A 98 -8.52 -6.37 -7.26
N ALA A 99 -8.06 -5.11 -7.23
CA ALA A 99 -7.36 -4.51 -8.36
C ALA A 99 -6.04 -5.23 -8.70
N SER A 100 -5.77 -5.44 -10.00
CA SER A 100 -4.63 -6.24 -10.45
C SER A 100 -3.98 -5.67 -11.71
N PHE A 101 -2.66 -5.86 -11.85
CA PHE A 101 -1.94 -5.62 -13.12
C PHE A 101 -2.09 -6.76 -14.12
N TYR A 102 -2.50 -7.95 -13.67
CA TYR A 102 -2.79 -9.05 -14.56
C TYR A 102 -4.16 -8.84 -15.21
N PHE A 103 -4.21 -9.02 -16.53
CA PHE A 103 -5.45 -8.97 -17.26
C PHE A 103 -6.43 -10.02 -16.71
N GLN A 104 -7.55 -9.55 -16.15
CA GLN A 104 -8.73 -10.37 -15.93
C GLN A 104 -9.74 -10.04 -17.02
N GLU A 105 -10.10 -11.07 -17.78
CA GLU A 105 -11.11 -10.99 -18.83
C GLU A 105 -12.50 -10.93 -18.18
N SER A 106 -12.91 -9.74 -17.72
CA SER A 106 -14.28 -9.47 -17.32
C SER A 106 -14.76 -8.16 -17.96
N ALA A 107 -16.00 -8.18 -18.46
CA ALA A 107 -16.60 -7.06 -19.20
C ALA A 107 -16.82 -5.80 -18.33
N ASP A 108 -16.72 -5.93 -17.01
CA ASP A 108 -17.07 -4.89 -16.03
C ASP A 108 -15.88 -4.21 -15.33
N ASN A 109 -14.64 -4.51 -15.74
CA ASN A 109 -13.46 -3.87 -15.14
C ASN A 109 -13.20 -2.48 -15.74
N THR A 110 -13.00 -1.48 -14.88
CA THR A 110 -12.42 -0.20 -15.28
C THR A 110 -10.92 -0.37 -15.45
N ARG A 111 -10.36 0.20 -16.51
CA ARG A 111 -8.91 0.26 -16.73
C ARG A 111 -8.40 1.66 -16.41
N ILE A 112 -7.42 1.75 -15.54
CA ILE A 112 -6.72 3.02 -15.28
C ILE A 112 -5.23 2.84 -15.53
N GLU A 113 -4.60 3.87 -16.11
CA GLU A 113 -3.16 3.90 -16.32
C GLU A 113 -2.47 4.39 -15.06
N VAL A 114 -1.47 3.64 -14.61
CA VAL A 114 -0.74 3.93 -13.38
C VAL A 114 0.75 3.74 -13.60
N GLU A 115 1.55 4.55 -12.91
CA GLU A 115 3.00 4.39 -12.92
C GLU A 115 3.42 3.25 -12.00
N THR A 116 4.45 2.52 -12.42
CA THR A 116 5.14 1.50 -11.61
C THR A 116 6.58 1.90 -11.32
N VAL A 117 7.17 1.33 -10.28
CA VAL A 117 8.58 1.52 -9.90
C VAL A 117 9.13 0.23 -9.28
N SER A 118 10.44 -0.01 -9.43
CA SER A 118 11.12 -1.05 -8.64
C SER A 118 11.54 -0.51 -7.28
N LEU A 119 11.52 -1.39 -6.27
CA LEU A 119 11.96 -1.00 -4.92
C LEU A 119 13.41 -0.53 -4.92
N ASP A 120 14.30 -1.21 -5.64
CA ASP A 120 15.71 -0.81 -5.74
C ASP A 120 15.88 0.62 -6.27
N LYS A 121 15.15 0.97 -7.33
CA LYS A 121 15.20 2.34 -7.89
C LYS A 121 14.58 3.35 -6.93
N PHE A 122 13.44 3.01 -6.33
CA PHE A 122 12.78 3.89 -5.38
C PHE A 122 13.70 4.24 -4.20
N PHE A 123 14.34 3.23 -3.59
CA PHE A 123 15.22 3.45 -2.43
C PHE A 123 16.60 4.00 -2.80
N ALA A 124 17.09 3.79 -4.03
CA ALA A 124 18.30 4.45 -4.51
C ALA A 124 18.14 5.98 -4.59
N ASP A 125 16.93 6.46 -4.93
CA ASP A 125 16.62 7.89 -5.02
C ASP A 125 16.30 8.54 -3.66
N GLU A 126 16.03 7.73 -2.62
CA GLU A 126 15.62 8.20 -1.28
C GLU A 126 16.77 8.62 -0.37
N GLY A 127 18.02 8.22 -0.68
CA GLY A 127 19.21 8.52 0.13
C GLY A 127 19.62 7.40 1.06
#